data_AF-A0AAD9L0E1-F1
#
_entry.id   AF-A0AAD9L0E1-F1
#
_cell.length_a   1.000
_cell.length_b   1.000
_cell.length_c   1.000
_cell.angle_alpha   90.00
_cell.angle_beta   90.00
_cell.angle_gamma   90.00
#
_symmetry.space_group_name_H-M   'P 1'
#
loop_
_entity.id
_entity.type
_entity.pdbx_description
1 polymer ?
#
loop_
_entity_poly.entity_id
_entity_poly.type
_entity_poly.pdbx_seq_one_letter_code
_entity_poly.pdbx_strand_id
1 'polypeptide(L)'
;MYVCMYVCMYVCMYVCMYVCMYVCMYVCMYVCMYVCMYVCMYVCMYVCMYVCMYVCMYFVCMYVCMYVCMYVCMYVCMYVCMYVCMYVCMYVCMYVCMYVCMYVCVYVCMYVCVYVCMYVCMYVCSMYVVCIVMYVCMYMYMYVCMYVCMYVCMYIYVYVYVMYMYVLCVYVCCIYVCMMYICNVQCSVLCICIV
;
A
#
# COMPACT_ATOMS: atom_id res chain seq x y z
N MET A 1 32.24 -124.75 40.90
CA MET A 1 32.31 -123.87 39.71
C MET A 1 30.95 -123.65 39.02
N TYR A 2 30.09 -124.66 38.85
CA TYR A 2 28.76 -124.49 38.22
C TYR A 2 27.79 -123.55 38.95
N VAL A 3 27.75 -123.58 40.30
CA VAL A 3 26.85 -122.72 41.09
C VAL A 3 27.24 -121.24 40.94
N CYS A 4 28.53 -120.90 40.98
CA CYS A 4 28.98 -119.52 40.81
C CYS A 4 28.67 -118.98 39.40
N MET A 5 28.83 -119.79 38.35
CA MET A 5 28.50 -119.40 36.97
C MET A 5 26.99 -119.17 36.77
N TYR A 6 26.14 -120.04 37.34
CA TYR A 6 24.69 -119.90 37.22
C TYR A 6 24.15 -118.68 37.98
N VAL A 7 24.65 -118.44 39.20
CA VAL A 7 24.27 -117.25 39.98
C VAL A 7 24.77 -115.97 39.30
N CYS A 8 26.01 -115.94 38.80
CA CYS A 8 26.50 -114.77 38.05
C CYS A 8 25.64 -114.51 36.80
N MET A 9 25.33 -115.52 36.01
CA MET A 9 24.51 -115.36 34.79
C MET A 9 23.10 -114.89 35.11
N TYR A 10 22.46 -115.46 36.14
CA TYR A 10 21.10 -115.10 36.50
C TYR A 10 21.02 -113.68 37.08
N VAL A 11 21.93 -113.31 37.98
CA VAL A 11 22.00 -111.96 38.54
C VAL A 11 22.34 -110.95 37.46
N CYS A 12 23.30 -111.24 36.58
CA CYS A 12 23.69 -110.32 35.52
C CYS A 12 22.54 -110.11 34.51
N MET A 13 21.85 -111.18 34.11
CA MET A 13 20.68 -111.08 33.21
C MET A 13 19.51 -110.33 33.87
N TYR A 14 19.19 -110.64 35.12
CA TYR A 14 18.07 -110.02 35.82
C TYR A 14 18.34 -108.54 36.09
N VAL A 15 19.54 -108.20 36.55
CA VAL A 15 19.95 -106.80 36.79
C VAL A 15 20.04 -106.04 35.48
N CYS A 16 20.67 -106.58 34.42
CA CYS A 16 20.73 -105.88 33.13
C CYS A 16 19.34 -105.67 32.55
N MET A 17 18.46 -106.67 32.54
CA MET A 17 17.11 -106.53 31.98
C MET A 17 16.26 -105.57 32.79
N TYR A 18 16.27 -105.69 34.12
CA TYR A 18 15.44 -104.84 34.98
C TYR A 18 15.94 -103.40 34.97
N VAL A 19 17.25 -103.17 35.06
CA VAL A 19 17.84 -101.82 35.02
C VAL A 19 17.66 -101.21 33.63
N CYS A 20 17.95 -101.92 32.53
CA CYS A 20 17.73 -101.36 31.19
C CYS A 20 16.26 -101.04 30.94
N MET A 21 15.33 -101.93 31.27
CA MET A 21 13.90 -101.69 31.01
C MET A 21 13.36 -100.57 31.89
N TYR A 22 13.70 -100.56 33.18
CA TYR A 22 13.21 -99.54 34.10
C TYR A 22 13.82 -98.17 33.79
N VAL A 23 15.13 -98.10 33.55
CA VAL A 23 15.81 -96.84 33.21
C VAL A 23 15.36 -96.34 31.84
N CYS A 24 15.29 -97.18 30.80
CA CYS A 24 14.81 -96.73 29.50
C CYS A 24 13.35 -96.26 29.56
N MET A 25 12.45 -97.03 30.18
CA MET A 25 11.03 -96.65 30.23
C MET A 25 10.83 -95.41 31.09
N TYR A 26 11.43 -95.35 32.28
CA TYR A 26 11.23 -94.23 33.19
C TYR A 26 11.91 -92.97 32.66
N VAL A 27 13.14 -93.05 32.17
CA VAL A 27 13.86 -91.89 31.63
C VAL A 27 13.22 -91.45 30.32
N CYS A 28 12.92 -92.34 29.36
CA CYS A 28 12.27 -91.89 28.12
C CYS A 28 10.89 -91.31 28.38
N MET A 29 10.05 -91.96 29.19
CA MET A 29 8.69 -91.45 29.41
C MET A 29 8.71 -90.17 30.24
N TYR A 30 9.50 -90.11 31.32
CA TYR A 30 9.54 -88.93 32.17
C TYR A 30 10.22 -87.76 31.47
N VAL A 31 11.36 -87.98 30.81
CA VAL A 31 12.06 -86.91 30.08
C VAL A 31 11.25 -86.48 28.87
N CYS A 32 10.71 -87.38 28.04
CA CYS A 32 9.89 -86.94 26.91
C CYS A 32 8.63 -86.23 27.36
N MET A 33 7.88 -86.76 28.34
CA MET A 33 6.64 -86.12 28.77
C MET A 33 6.92 -84.80 29.48
N TYR A 34 7.90 -84.76 30.38
CA TYR A 34 8.21 -83.55 31.14
C TYR A 34 8.84 -82.49 30.24
N VAL A 35 9.80 -82.85 29.39
CA VAL A 35 10.42 -81.87 28.47
C VAL A 35 9.42 -81.43 27.41
N CYS A 36 8.68 -82.33 26.76
CA CYS A 36 7.69 -81.89 25.76
C CYS A 36 6.59 -81.05 26.40
N MET A 37 5.99 -81.47 27.51
CA MET A 37 4.90 -80.71 28.12
C MET A 37 5.41 -79.40 28.70
N TYR A 38 6.50 -79.41 29.46
CA TYR A 38 7.00 -78.21 30.12
C TYR A 38 7.59 -77.23 29.10
N VAL A 39 8.40 -77.69 28.15
CA VAL A 39 8.99 -76.80 27.13
C VAL A 39 7.92 -76.33 26.16
N CYS A 40 7.03 -77.18 25.63
CA CYS A 40 5.99 -76.68 24.73
C CYS A 40 5.02 -75.73 25.45
N MET A 41 4.54 -76.08 26.65
CA MET A 41 3.58 -75.21 27.34
C MET A 41 4.24 -73.92 27.79
N TYR A 42 5.44 -73.98 28.38
CA TYR A 42 6.11 -72.79 28.88
C TYR A 42 6.59 -71.90 27.73
N VAL A 43 7.22 -72.46 26.70
CA VAL A 43 7.70 -71.67 25.55
C VAL A 43 6.52 -71.14 24.74
N CYS A 44 5.49 -71.94 24.41
CA CYS A 44 4.35 -71.40 23.68
C CYS A 44 3.60 -70.35 24.49
N MET A 45 3.29 -70.60 25.76
CA MET A 45 2.52 -69.63 26.55
C MET A 45 3.33 -68.37 26.81
N TYR A 46 4.60 -68.49 27.19
CA TYR A 46 5.42 -67.33 27.51
C TYR A 46 5.79 -66.54 26.26
N VAL A 47 6.20 -67.20 25.18
CA VAL A 47 6.54 -66.51 23.93
C VAL A 47 5.28 -65.91 23.29
N CYS A 48 4.16 -66.63 23.19
CA CYS A 48 2.95 -66.05 22.63
C CYS A 48 2.43 -64.90 23.47
N MET A 49 2.34 -65.03 24.80
CA MET A 49 1.85 -63.95 25.65
C MET A 49 2.79 -62.74 25.64
N TYR A 50 4.10 -62.96 25.75
CA TYR A 50 5.06 -61.87 25.80
C TYR A 50 5.18 -61.18 24.44
N VAL A 51 5.27 -61.93 23.34
CA VAL A 51 5.33 -61.34 21.99
C VAL A 51 4.01 -60.65 21.65
N CYS A 52 2.85 -61.27 21.87
CA CYS A 52 1.57 -60.63 21.56
C CYS A 52 1.33 -59.40 22.42
N MET A 53 1.54 -59.47 23.74
CA MET A 53 1.27 -58.31 24.60
C MET A 53 2.29 -57.21 24.38
N TYR A 54 3.59 -57.53 24.38
CA TYR A 54 4.64 -56.52 24.33
C TYR A 54 4.75 -55.90 22.93
N VAL A 55 4.69 -56.71 21.87
CA VAL A 55 4.81 -56.19 20.50
C VAL A 55 3.52 -55.50 20.07
N CYS A 56 2.35 -56.14 20.23
CA CYS A 56 1.10 -55.54 19.72
C CYS A 56 0.63 -54.35 20.56
N MET A 57 0.64 -54.44 21.90
CA MET A 57 0.10 -53.34 22.71
C MET A 57 1.13 -52.23 22.90
N TYR A 58 2.37 -52.58 23.25
CA TYR A 58 3.36 -51.56 23.59
C TYR A 58 3.99 -50.94 22.33
N PHE A 59 4.38 -51.76 21.36
CA PHE A 59 5.07 -51.24 20.18
C PHE A 59 4.09 -50.64 19.17
N VAL A 60 3.00 -51.34 18.83
CA VAL A 60 2.08 -50.85 17.80
C VAL A 60 1.14 -49.79 18.36
N CYS A 61 0.37 -50.07 19.42
CA CYS A 61 -0.60 -49.09 19.90
C CYS A 61 0.08 -47.88 20.53
N MET A 62 0.98 -48.05 21.50
CA MET A 62 1.58 -46.89 22.16
C MET A 62 2.55 -46.14 21.26
N TYR A 63 3.51 -46.82 20.63
CA TYR A 63 4.52 -46.11 19.84
C TYR A 63 3.94 -45.54 18.54
N VAL A 64 3.21 -46.33 17.75
CA VAL A 64 2.69 -45.85 16.46
C VAL A 64 1.56 -44.85 16.67
N CYS A 65 0.58 -45.10 17.55
CA CYS A 65 -0.48 -44.11 17.74
C CYS A 65 0.06 -42.83 18.39
N MET A 66 0.90 -42.90 19.42
CA MET A 66 1.43 -41.67 20.03
C MET A 66 2.35 -40.91 19.07
N TYR A 67 3.23 -41.60 18.36
CA TYR A 67 4.16 -40.93 17.44
C TYR A 67 3.40 -40.36 16.23
N VAL A 68 2.49 -41.12 15.63
CA VAL A 68 1.68 -40.62 14.49
C VAL A 68 0.74 -39.52 14.95
N CYS A 69 0.02 -39.65 16.07
CA CYS A 69 -0.84 -38.57 16.56
C CYS A 69 -0.03 -37.33 16.92
N MET A 70 1.06 -37.45 17.67
CA MET A 70 1.88 -36.29 18.05
C MET A 70 2.52 -35.65 16.82
N TYR A 71 3.11 -36.43 15.92
CA TYR A 71 3.80 -35.90 14.76
C TYR A 71 2.80 -35.30 13.75
N VAL A 72 1.71 -36.00 13.43
CA VAL A 72 0.69 -35.48 12.51
C VAL A 72 -0.02 -34.29 13.12
N CYS A 73 -0.48 -34.34 14.38
CA CYS A 73 -1.14 -33.18 14.99
C CYS A 73 -0.18 -32.00 15.11
N MET A 74 1.05 -32.19 15.62
CA MET A 74 1.99 -31.07 15.75
C MET A 74 2.41 -30.52 14.40
N TYR A 75 2.74 -31.37 13.43
CA TYR A 75 3.21 -30.90 12.13
C TYR A 75 2.08 -30.28 11.33
N VAL A 76 0.90 -30.90 11.27
CA VAL A 76 -0.25 -30.34 10.54
C VAL A 76 -0.76 -29.08 11.24
N CYS A 77 -0.93 -29.07 12.57
CA CYS A 77 -1.38 -27.85 13.25
C CYS A 77 -0.34 -26.73 13.12
N MET A 78 0.94 -26.99 13.37
CA MET A 78 1.96 -25.93 13.26
C MET A 78 2.11 -25.45 11.83
N TYR A 79 2.17 -26.35 10.85
CA TYR A 79 2.36 -25.96 9.46
C TYR A 79 1.12 -25.26 8.89
N VAL A 80 -0.08 -25.79 9.12
CA VAL A 80 -1.32 -25.15 8.65
C VAL A 80 -1.56 -23.84 9.39
N CYS A 81 -1.43 -23.78 10.71
CA CYS A 81 -1.59 -22.52 11.44
C CYS A 81 -0.54 -21.49 11.03
N MET A 82 0.75 -21.85 10.99
CA MET A 82 1.79 -20.90 10.59
C MET A 82 1.63 -20.46 9.14
N TYR A 83 1.39 -21.39 8.21
CA TYR A 83 1.27 -21.05 6.79
C TYR A 83 0.01 -20.23 6.51
N VAL A 84 -1.15 -20.64 7.05
CA VAL A 84 -2.41 -19.91 6.87
C VAL A 84 -2.34 -18.57 7.57
N CYS A 85 -1.88 -18.49 8.83
CA CYS A 85 -1.77 -17.21 9.52
C CYS A 85 -0.75 -16.29 8.83
N MET A 86 0.44 -16.78 8.47
CA MET A 86 1.44 -15.94 7.79
C MET A 86 0.94 -15.50 6.41
N TYR A 87 0.37 -16.41 5.61
CA TYR A 87 -0.09 -16.08 4.27
C TYR A 87 -1.30 -15.14 4.32
N VAL A 88 -2.30 -15.43 5.15
CA VAL A 88 -3.49 -14.57 5.28
C VAL A 88 -3.11 -13.22 5.89
N CYS A 89 -2.34 -13.18 6.99
CA CYS A 89 -1.93 -11.91 7.57
C CYS A 89 -1.04 -11.11 6.61
N MET A 90 -0.03 -11.71 5.97
CA MET A 90 0.83 -10.98 5.04
C MET A 90 0.05 -10.54 3.81
N TYR A 91 -0.75 -11.40 3.20
CA TYR A 91 -1.50 -11.06 1.99
C TYR A 91 -2.57 -10.01 2.27
N VAL A 92 -3.38 -10.20 3.31
CA VAL A 92 -4.44 -9.25 3.67
C VAL A 92 -3.82 -7.93 4.14
N CYS A 93 -2.84 -7.94 5.04
CA CYS A 93 -2.21 -6.69 5.47
C CYS A 93 -1.50 -5.99 4.32
N MET A 94 -0.72 -6.68 3.50
CA MET A 94 -0.01 -6.04 2.38
C MET A 94 -1.00 -5.54 1.32
N TYR A 95 -1.99 -6.35 0.94
CA TYR A 95 -2.95 -5.95 -0.09
C TYR A 95 -3.84 -4.82 0.40
N VAL A 96 -4.42 -4.92 1.60
CA VAL A 96 -5.29 -3.88 2.15
C VAL A 96 -4.49 -2.61 2.43
N CYS A 97 -3.32 -2.69 3.09
CA CYS A 97 -2.51 -1.50 3.33
C CYS A 97 -2.03 -0.87 2.03
N MET A 98 -1.51 -1.65 1.07
CA MET A 98 -1.05 -1.08 -0.21
C MET A 98 -2.21 -0.52 -1.01
N TYR A 99 -3.32 -1.23 -1.14
CA TYR A 99 -4.45 -0.76 -1.93
C TYR A 99 -5.12 0.46 -1.30
N VAL A 100 -5.41 0.41 0.01
CA VAL A 100 -6.03 1.53 0.71
C VAL A 100 -5.09 2.72 0.76
N CYS A 101 -3.81 2.54 1.12
CA CYS A 101 -2.87 3.66 1.11
C CYS A 101 -2.68 4.20 -0.31
N MET A 102 -2.44 3.37 -1.33
CA MET A 102 -2.26 3.89 -2.69
C MET A 102 -3.53 4.56 -3.22
N TYR A 103 -4.70 3.99 -2.99
CA TYR A 103 -5.96 4.59 -3.44
C TYR A 103 -6.25 5.88 -2.70
N VAL A 104 -6.17 5.91 -1.37
CA VAL A 104 -6.42 7.12 -0.58
C VAL A 104 -5.36 8.18 -0.89
N CYS A 105 -4.07 7.83 -0.89
CA CYS A 105 -3.00 8.78 -1.21
C CYS A 105 -3.15 9.31 -2.63
N VAL A 106 -3.30 8.46 -3.65
CA VAL A 106 -3.39 8.93 -5.04
C VAL A 106 -4.70 9.69 -5.24
N TYR A 107 -5.84 9.16 -4.81
CA TYR A 107 -7.12 9.80 -5.05
C TYR A 107 -7.26 11.10 -4.26
N VAL A 108 -6.98 11.10 -2.95
CA VAL A 108 -7.10 12.31 -2.14
C VAL A 108 -6.02 13.31 -2.51
N CYS A 109 -4.75 12.91 -2.63
CA CYS A 109 -3.70 13.86 -2.99
C CYS A 109 -3.93 14.41 -4.39
N MET A 110 -4.16 13.57 -5.42
CA MET A 110 -4.37 14.06 -6.79
C MET A 110 -5.66 14.87 -6.91
N TYR A 111 -6.78 14.40 -6.36
CA TYR A 111 -8.04 15.13 -6.47
C TYR A 111 -7.95 16.46 -5.73
N VAL A 112 -7.47 16.48 -4.49
CA VAL A 112 -7.36 17.72 -3.71
C VAL A 112 -6.32 18.64 -4.34
N CYS A 113 -5.14 18.16 -4.72
CA CYS A 113 -4.12 19.04 -5.30
C CYS A 113 -4.54 19.54 -6.68
N VAL A 114 -5.10 18.72 -7.57
CA VAL A 114 -5.56 19.18 -8.89
C VAL A 114 -6.75 20.11 -8.73
N TYR A 115 -7.74 19.76 -7.90
CA TYR A 115 -8.92 20.59 -7.72
C TYR A 115 -8.57 21.92 -7.05
N VAL A 116 -7.82 21.91 -5.96
CA VAL A 116 -7.42 23.14 -5.26
C VAL A 116 -6.48 23.96 -6.15
N CYS A 117 -5.45 23.38 -6.76
CA CYS A 117 -4.55 24.14 -7.63
C CYS A 117 -5.28 24.70 -8.85
N MET A 118 -6.10 23.90 -9.54
CA MET A 118 -6.83 24.39 -10.72
C MET A 118 -7.87 25.43 -10.34
N TYR A 119 -8.63 25.20 -9.27
CA TYR A 119 -9.65 26.15 -8.82
C TYR A 119 -9.01 27.44 -8.34
N VAL A 120 -8.02 27.38 -7.45
CA VAL A 120 -7.33 28.58 -6.95
C VAL A 120 -6.63 29.31 -8.09
N CYS A 121 -5.88 28.63 -8.96
CA CYS A 121 -5.22 29.28 -10.09
C CYS A 121 -6.24 29.92 -11.05
N MET A 122 -7.31 29.23 -11.43
CA MET A 122 -8.31 29.78 -12.36
C MET A 122 -9.11 30.92 -11.73
N TYR A 123 -9.52 30.79 -10.47
CA TYR A 123 -10.33 31.80 -9.79
C TYR A 123 -9.50 33.03 -9.42
N VAL A 124 -8.30 32.84 -8.89
CA VAL A 124 -7.40 33.95 -8.55
C VAL A 124 -6.91 34.64 -9.82
N CYS A 125 -6.49 33.91 -10.86
CA CYS A 125 -6.09 34.54 -12.12
C CYS A 125 -7.25 35.27 -12.80
N SER A 126 -8.46 34.69 -12.83
CA SER A 126 -9.61 35.38 -13.45
C SER A 126 -10.04 36.60 -12.64
N MET A 127 -10.15 36.52 -11.31
CA MET A 127 -10.46 37.67 -10.48
C MET A 127 -9.39 38.75 -10.56
N TYR A 128 -8.10 38.38 -10.50
CA TYR A 128 -7.01 39.35 -10.55
C TYR A 128 -6.95 40.05 -11.91
N VAL A 129 -7.06 39.29 -13.02
CA VAL A 129 -7.07 39.87 -14.37
C VAL A 129 -8.32 40.72 -14.60
N VAL A 130 -9.51 40.23 -14.25
CA VAL A 130 -10.75 41.00 -14.48
C VAL A 130 -10.80 42.24 -13.59
N CYS A 131 -10.45 42.14 -12.30
CA CYS A 131 -10.42 43.30 -11.41
C CYS A 131 -9.38 44.32 -11.86
N ILE A 132 -8.16 43.91 -12.21
CA ILE A 132 -7.12 44.86 -12.62
C ILE A 132 -7.45 45.44 -13.98
N VAL A 133 -7.82 44.63 -14.97
CA VAL A 133 -8.14 45.14 -16.31
C VAL A 133 -9.34 46.06 -16.22
N MET A 134 -10.42 45.69 -15.53
CA MET A 134 -11.56 46.61 -15.39
C MET A 134 -11.20 47.85 -14.58
N TYR A 135 -10.51 47.72 -13.45
CA TYR A 135 -10.16 48.88 -12.63
C TYR A 135 -9.21 49.83 -13.38
N VAL A 136 -8.15 49.31 -14.00
CA VAL A 136 -7.20 50.10 -14.79
C VAL A 136 -7.88 50.67 -16.03
N CYS A 137 -8.66 49.90 -16.78
CA CYS A 137 -9.37 50.43 -17.95
C CYS A 137 -10.36 51.53 -17.57
N MET A 138 -11.11 51.36 -16.48
CA MET A 138 -12.05 52.38 -16.00
C MET A 138 -11.30 53.61 -15.49
N TYR A 139 -10.22 53.45 -14.72
CA TYR A 139 -9.44 54.57 -14.21
C TYR A 139 -8.73 55.33 -15.33
N MET A 140 -8.13 54.61 -16.29
CA MET A 140 -7.49 55.17 -17.47
C MET A 140 -8.51 55.85 -18.38
N TYR A 141 -9.69 55.26 -18.59
CA TYR A 141 -10.76 55.89 -19.36
C TYR A 141 -11.24 57.18 -18.68
N MET A 142 -11.55 57.12 -17.38
CA MET A 142 -11.99 58.29 -16.62
C MET A 142 -10.93 59.38 -16.63
N TYR A 143 -9.65 59.04 -16.40
CA TYR A 143 -8.57 60.02 -16.38
C TYR A 143 -8.28 60.57 -17.79
N VAL A 144 -8.11 59.72 -18.78
CA VAL A 144 -7.75 60.16 -20.14
C VAL A 144 -8.93 60.89 -20.80
N CYS A 145 -10.15 60.33 -20.78
CA CYS A 145 -11.29 61.00 -21.40
C CYS A 145 -11.66 62.28 -20.67
N MET A 146 -11.77 62.27 -19.34
CA MET A 146 -12.16 63.51 -18.63
C MET A 146 -11.04 64.53 -18.66
N TYR A 147 -9.79 64.15 -18.38
CA TYR A 147 -8.71 65.12 -18.30
C TYR A 147 -8.34 65.63 -19.69
N VAL A 148 -8.11 64.76 -20.67
CA VAL A 148 -7.69 65.22 -22.01
C VAL A 148 -8.81 65.98 -22.69
N CYS A 149 -10.07 65.51 -22.67
CA CYS A 149 -11.16 66.26 -23.30
C CYS A 149 -11.36 67.61 -22.60
N MET A 150 -11.39 67.67 -21.27
CA MET A 150 -11.61 68.94 -20.58
C MET A 150 -10.44 69.90 -20.76
N TYR A 151 -9.20 69.44 -20.59
CA TYR A 151 -8.03 70.31 -20.66
C TYR A 151 -7.77 70.80 -22.08
N VAL A 152 -7.89 69.92 -23.08
CA VAL A 152 -7.69 70.29 -24.49
C VAL A 152 -8.82 71.20 -24.97
N CYS A 153 -10.09 70.90 -24.65
CA CYS A 153 -11.20 71.78 -25.02
C CYS A 153 -11.09 73.16 -24.37
N MET A 154 -10.74 73.23 -23.08
CA MET A 154 -10.55 74.51 -22.38
C MET A 154 -9.36 75.29 -22.94
N TYR A 155 -8.24 74.62 -23.21
CA TYR A 155 -7.05 75.27 -23.79
C TYR A 155 -7.33 75.82 -25.19
N ILE A 156 -7.96 75.01 -26.05
CA ILE A 156 -8.37 75.45 -27.39
C ILE A 156 -9.35 76.61 -27.30
N TYR A 157 -10.37 76.52 -26.44
CA TYR A 157 -11.36 77.57 -26.28
C TYR A 157 -10.72 78.90 -25.85
N VAL A 158 -9.86 78.86 -24.83
CA VAL A 158 -9.15 80.05 -24.35
C VAL A 158 -8.20 80.59 -25.42
N TYR A 159 -7.43 79.74 -26.09
CA TYR A 159 -6.47 80.19 -27.11
C TYR A 159 -7.18 80.82 -28.31
N VAL A 160 -8.25 80.20 -28.81
CA VAL A 160 -9.06 80.74 -29.91
C VAL A 160 -9.72 82.04 -29.49
N TYR A 161 -10.27 82.12 -28.28
CA TYR A 161 -10.89 83.35 -27.77
C TYR A 161 -9.88 84.50 -27.65
N VAL A 162 -8.68 84.25 -27.13
CA VAL A 162 -7.61 85.24 -27.02
C VAL A 162 -7.11 85.69 -28.39
N MET A 163 -6.90 84.75 -29.33
CA MET A 163 -6.50 85.08 -30.70
C MET A 163 -7.57 85.89 -31.43
N TYR A 164 -8.84 85.54 -31.26
CA TYR A 164 -9.96 86.30 -31.82
C TYR A 164 -9.98 87.73 -31.26
N MET A 165 -9.88 87.90 -29.94
CA MET A 165 -9.82 89.22 -29.32
C MET A 165 -8.61 90.03 -29.76
N TYR A 166 -7.45 89.39 -29.92
CA TYR A 166 -6.24 90.04 -30.44
C TYR A 166 -6.42 90.54 -31.87
N VAL A 167 -6.92 89.68 -32.77
CA VAL A 167 -7.18 90.06 -34.17
C VAL A 167 -8.22 91.16 -34.25
N LEU A 168 -9.29 91.10 -33.45
CA LEU A 168 -10.30 92.15 -33.40
C LEU A 168 -9.70 93.48 -32.93
N CYS A 169 -8.87 93.47 -31.89
CA CYS A 169 -8.16 94.65 -31.41
C CYS A 169 -7.24 95.24 -32.49
N VAL A 170 -6.46 94.42 -33.20
CA VAL A 170 -5.60 94.90 -34.30
C VAL A 170 -6.44 95.47 -35.42
N TYR A 171 -7.53 94.81 -35.81
CA TYR A 171 -8.41 95.28 -36.87
C TYR A 171 -9.08 96.61 -36.53
N VAL A 172 -9.56 96.77 -35.30
CA VAL A 172 -10.13 98.03 -34.80
C VAL A 172 -9.04 99.12 -34.76
N CYS A 173 -7.83 98.80 -34.29
CA CYS A 173 -6.70 99.75 -34.35
C CYS A 173 -6.36 100.15 -35.78
N CYS A 174 -6.32 99.21 -36.73
CA CYS A 174 -6.06 99.50 -38.14
C CYS A 174 -7.13 100.42 -38.73
N ILE A 175 -8.42 100.18 -38.45
CA ILE A 175 -9.50 101.08 -38.86
C ILE A 175 -9.30 102.47 -38.26
N TYR A 176 -8.98 102.56 -36.97
CA TYR A 176 -8.74 103.84 -36.30
C TYR A 176 -7.57 104.62 -36.93
N VAL A 177 -6.46 103.93 -37.23
CA VAL A 177 -5.30 104.53 -37.91
C VAL A 177 -5.66 104.94 -39.34
N CYS A 178 -6.41 104.12 -40.08
CA CYS A 178 -6.87 104.47 -41.43
C CYS A 178 -7.79 105.70 -41.41
N MET A 179 -8.72 105.79 -40.44
CA MET A 179 -9.56 106.97 -40.27
C MET A 179 -8.74 108.22 -39.95
N MET A 180 -7.73 108.12 -39.07
CA MET A 180 -6.78 109.21 -38.80
C MET A 180 -5.99 109.62 -40.05
N TYR A 181 -5.59 108.66 -40.88
CA TYR A 181 -4.90 108.93 -42.15
C TYR A 181 -5.82 109.64 -43.15
N ILE A 182 -7.07 109.20 -43.29
CA ILE A 182 -8.06 109.83 -44.17
C ILE A 182 -8.37 111.25 -43.67
N CYS A 183 -8.52 111.44 -42.35
CA CYS A 183 -8.67 112.76 -41.75
C CYS A 183 -7.45 113.66 -42.01
N ASN A 184 -6.22 113.14 -41.89
CA ASN A 184 -4.99 113.90 -42.20
C ASN A 184 -4.86 114.23 -43.69
N VAL A 185 -5.27 113.32 -44.58
CA VAL A 185 -5.26 113.55 -46.04
C VAL A 185 -6.36 114.55 -46.42
N GLN A 186 -7.53 114.51 -45.79
CA GLN A 186 -8.53 115.56 -45.96
C GLN A 186 -8.04 116.90 -45.41
N CYS A 187 -7.36 116.94 -44.26
CA CYS A 187 -6.74 118.16 -43.74
C CYS A 187 -5.63 118.69 -44.65
N SER A 188 -4.82 117.83 -45.27
CA SER A 188 -3.76 118.27 -46.20
C SER A 188 -4.31 118.74 -47.55
N VAL A 189 -5.39 118.13 -48.05
CA VAL A 189 -6.10 118.60 -49.26
C VAL A 189 -6.84 119.92 -48.98
N LEU A 190 -7.38 120.11 -47.77
CA LEU A 190 -7.93 121.41 -47.34
C LEU A 190 -6.85 122.49 -47.16
N CYS A 191 -5.62 122.13 -46.77
CA CYS A 191 -4.50 123.07 -46.70
C CYS A 191 -3.93 123.47 -48.07
N ILE A 192 -4.06 122.62 -49.10
CA ILE A 192 -3.63 122.95 -50.48
C ILE A 192 -4.67 123.80 -51.23
N CYS A 193 -5.91 123.89 -50.73
CA CYS A 193 -6.93 124.78 -51.29
C CYS A 193 -6.99 126.19 -50.67
N ILE A 194 -6.04 126.58 -49.79
CA ILE A 194 -6.04 127.90 -49.12
C ILE A 194 -4.71 128.68 -49.31
N VAL A 195 -3.77 128.23 -50.16
CA VAL A 195 -2.62 129.07 -50.56
C VAL A 195 -2.42 129.05 -52.07
#